data_AF-A0A0H5Q1J6-F1
#
_entry.id   AF-A0A0H5Q1J6-F1
#
_cell.length_a   1.000
_cell.length_b   1.000
_cell.length_c   1.000
_cell.angle_alpha   90.00
_cell.angle_beta   90.00
_cell.angle_gamma   90.00
#
_symmetry.space_group_name_H-M   'P 1'
#
loop_
_entity.id
_entity.type
_entity.pdbx_description
1 polymer ?
#
loop_
_entity_poly.entity_id
_entity_poly.type
_entity_poly.pdbx_seq_one_letter_code
_entity_poly.pdbx_strand_id
1 'polypeptide(L)'
;MARCKFCGQEIDWINSLEGKQVPVDPDPVFVIEDGSPDTFLDDMGTTITGRQAKPEEEHRDLPVAFVPHRRTCPWADKPAQRRAEWGGSYGGLAPAT
;
A
#
# COMPACT_ATOMS: atom_id res chain seq x y z
N MET A 1 3.11 -3.17 -13.15
CA MET A 1 2.10 -3.21 -12.08
C MET A 1 2.64 -4.01 -10.93
N ALA A 2 2.69 -3.42 -9.74
CA ALA A 2 3.05 -4.14 -8.54
C ALA A 2 1.82 -4.88 -8.01
N ARG A 3 2.04 -5.92 -7.22
CA ARG A 3 0.97 -6.67 -6.56
C ARG A 3 1.30 -6.82 -5.10
N CYS A 4 0.30 -6.68 -4.25
CA CYS A 4 0.41 -6.93 -2.84
C CYS A 4 0.84 -8.38 -2.62
N LYS A 5 1.96 -8.59 -1.93
CA LYS A 5 2.53 -9.91 -1.67
C LYS A 5 1.62 -10.79 -0.79
N PHE A 6 0.66 -10.19 -0.09
CA PHE A 6 -0.22 -10.88 0.86
C PHE A 6 -1.59 -11.20 0.27
N CYS A 7 -2.34 -10.18 -0.18
CA CYS A 7 -3.68 -10.40 -0.76
C CYS A 7 -3.66 -10.68 -2.27
N GLY A 8 -2.54 -10.42 -2.96
CA GLY A 8 -2.42 -10.60 -4.41
C GLY A 8 -3.09 -9.51 -5.25
N GLN A 9 -3.73 -8.50 -4.64
CA GLN A 9 -4.32 -7.38 -5.37
C GLN A 9 -3.25 -6.51 -6.03
N GLU A 10 -3.64 -5.88 -7.12
CA GLU A 10 -2.79 -4.92 -7.83
C GLU A 10 -2.63 -3.67 -6.96
N ILE A 11 -1.41 -3.15 -6.90
CA ILE A 11 -1.04 -1.96 -6.13
C ILE A 11 -0.15 -1.08 -6.99
N ASP A 12 -0.23 0.22 -6.74
CA ASP A 12 0.70 1.20 -7.26
C ASP A 12 1.58 1.78 -6.14
N TRP A 13 2.67 2.45 -6.50
CA TRP A 13 3.65 2.97 -5.55
C TRP A 13 3.83 4.46 -5.77
N ILE A 14 3.34 5.24 -4.82
CA ILE A 14 3.49 6.70 -4.83
C ILE A 14 4.63 7.08 -3.89
N ASN A 15 5.44 8.05 -4.30
CA ASN A 15 6.47 8.61 -3.45
C ASN A 15 5.87 9.75 -2.61
N SER A 16 5.65 9.51 -1.32
CA SER A 16 5.19 10.56 -0.41
C SER A 16 6.21 11.69 -0.31
N LEU A 17 5.77 12.89 0.09
CA LEU A 17 6.65 14.03 0.36
C LEU A 17 7.80 13.74 1.35
N GLU A 18 7.63 12.74 2.22
CA GLU A 18 8.69 12.25 3.12
C GLU A 18 9.77 11.38 2.41
N GLY A 19 9.68 11.17 1.10
CA GLY A 19 10.55 10.28 0.33
C GLY A 19 10.26 8.79 0.52
N LYS A 20 9.15 8.45 1.18
CA LYS A 20 8.72 7.07 1.43
C LYS A 20 7.85 6.58 0.28
N GLN A 21 8.11 5.37 -0.20
CA GLN A 21 7.22 4.72 -1.16
C GLN A 21 6.04 4.10 -0.42
N VAL A 22 4.83 4.59 -0.71
CA VAL A 22 3.60 4.12 -0.09
C VAL A 22 2.82 3.30 -1.11
N PRO A 23 2.43 2.05 -0.76
CA PRO A 23 1.58 1.25 -1.62
C PRO A 23 0.15 1.78 -1.58
N VAL A 24 -0.39 2.08 -2.75
CA VAL A 24 -1.76 2.58 -2.94
C VAL A 24 -2.56 1.64 -3.84
N ASP A 25 -3.88 1.68 -3.73
CA ASP A 25 -4.75 0.98 -4.69
C ASP A 25 -4.66 1.66 -6.07
N PRO A 26 -4.68 0.89 -7.18
CA PRO A 26 -4.56 1.42 -8.54
C PRO A 26 -5.81 2.16 -9.02
N ASP A 27 -6.91 2.05 -8.26
CA ASP A 27 -8.18 2.69 -8.57
C ASP A 27 -8.19 4.11 -7.96
N PRO A 28 -8.15 5.18 -8.78
CA PRO A 28 -8.18 6.55 -8.29
C PRO A 28 -9.57 6.90 -7.78
N VAL A 29 -9.64 7.65 -6.68
CA VAL A 29 -10.88 8.11 -6.07
C VAL A 29 -10.90 9.63 -5.95
N PHE A 30 -12.07 10.25 -6.10
CA PHE A 30 -12.24 11.66 -5.82
C PHE A 30 -12.37 11.90 -4.32
N VAL A 31 -11.66 12.90 -3.80
CA VAL A 31 -11.66 13.22 -2.37
C VAL A 31 -12.28 14.59 -2.14
N ILE A 32 -13.16 14.67 -1.14
CA ILE A 32 -13.73 15.92 -0.67
C ILE A 32 -13.04 16.27 0.65
N GLU A 33 -12.36 17.41 0.68
CA GLU A 33 -11.68 17.94 1.87
C GLU A 33 -12.73 18.44 2.88
N ASP A 34 -13.23 17.53 3.72
CA ASP A 34 -14.27 17.82 4.72
C ASP A 34 -13.75 17.68 6.17
N GLY A 35 -12.42 17.60 6.36
CA GLY A 35 -11.80 17.43 7.67
C GLY A 35 -12.02 16.05 8.32
N SER A 36 -12.45 15.05 7.54
CA SER A 36 -12.62 13.67 7.98
C SER A 36 -11.26 13.01 8.33
N PRO A 37 -11.21 12.03 9.24
CA PRO A 37 -9.99 11.32 9.60
C PRO A 37 -9.43 10.42 8.47
N ASP A 38 -10.14 10.28 7.34
CA ASP A 38 -9.63 9.51 6.22
C ASP A 38 -8.50 10.27 5.50
N THR A 39 -7.45 9.53 5.20
CA THR A 39 -6.23 10.05 4.60
C THR A 39 -6.01 9.40 3.25
N PHE A 40 -5.77 10.22 2.24
CA PHE A 40 -5.55 9.86 0.85
C PHE A 40 -4.22 10.45 0.37
N LEU A 41 -3.65 9.88 -0.69
CA LEU A 41 -2.41 10.38 -1.30
C LEU A 41 -2.65 10.77 -2.75
N ASP A 42 -2.27 11.97 -3.17
CA ASP A 42 -2.27 12.34 -4.59
C ASP A 42 -1.11 11.67 -5.36
N ASP A 43 -1.10 11.75 -6.69
CA ASP A 43 -0.03 11.15 -7.53
C ASP A 43 1.36 11.72 -7.24
N MET A 44 1.44 12.96 -6.73
CA MET A 44 2.67 13.59 -6.28
C MET A 44 3.05 13.23 -4.84
N GLY A 45 2.25 12.43 -4.13
CA GLY A 45 2.50 12.00 -2.76
C GLY A 45 2.16 13.01 -1.68
N THR A 46 1.38 14.03 -2.02
CA THR A 46 0.72 14.95 -1.09
C THR A 46 -0.37 14.20 -0.36
N THR A 47 -0.39 14.38 0.96
CA THR A 47 -1.42 13.77 1.81
C THR A 47 -2.65 14.68 1.86
N ILE A 48 -3.79 14.17 1.43
CA ILE A 48 -5.08 14.86 1.45
C ILE A 48 -5.95 14.21 2.51
N THR A 49 -6.49 15.00 3.42
CA THR A 49 -7.43 14.54 4.44
C THR A 49 -8.84 14.94 4.07
N GLY A 50 -9.76 13.99 4.04
CA GLY A 50 -11.09 14.24 3.52
C GLY A 50 -11.93 12.98 3.54
N ARG A 51 -13.01 12.93 2.77
CA ARG A 51 -13.83 11.73 2.56
C ARG A 51 -13.84 11.36 1.09
N GLN A 52 -13.99 10.06 0.79
CA GLN A 52 -14.23 9.63 -0.59
C GLN A 52 -15.56 10.22 -1.06
N ALA A 53 -15.55 10.86 -2.24
CA ALA A 53 -16.76 11.32 -2.90
C ALA A 53 -17.60 10.11 -3.33
N LYS A 54 -18.91 10.22 -3.19
CA LYS A 54 -19.82 9.25 -3.82
C LYS A 54 -19.85 9.50 -5.32
N PRO A 55 -20.13 8.48 -6.16
CA PRO A 55 -20.23 8.66 -7.61
C PRO A 55 -21.25 9.71 -8.06
N GLU A 56 -22.25 10.00 -7.22
CA GLU A 56 -23.25 11.05 -7.44
C GLU A 56 -22.72 12.47 -7.15
N GLU A 57 -21.66 12.59 -6.34
CA GLU A 57 -21.01 13.83 -5.92
C GLU A 57 -19.63 14.01 -6.61
N GLU A 58 -19.23 13.09 -7.49
CA GLU A 58 -17.97 13.16 -8.26
C GLU A 58 -18.01 14.32 -9.26
N HIS A 59 -17.18 15.33 -9.02
CA HIS A 59 -16.98 16.45 -9.93
C HIS A 59 -15.53 16.52 -10.42
N ARG A 60 -15.31 16.98 -11.66
CA ARG A 60 -13.97 17.17 -12.25
C ARG A 60 -13.14 18.22 -11.49
N ASP A 61 -13.79 19.05 -10.69
CA ASP A 61 -13.17 20.06 -9.83
C ASP A 61 -12.65 19.46 -8.50
N LEU A 62 -12.97 18.20 -8.19
CA LEU A 62 -12.46 17.54 -6.98
C LEU A 62 -11.05 16.99 -7.20
N PRO A 63 -10.18 17.07 -6.17
CA PRO A 63 -8.87 16.45 -6.23
C PRO A 63 -9.01 14.93 -6.35
N VAL A 64 -8.26 14.36 -7.30
CA VAL A 64 -8.11 12.91 -7.45
C VAL A 64 -6.99 12.46 -6.54
N ALA A 65 -7.25 11.42 -5.75
CA ALA A 65 -6.26 10.82 -4.87
C ALA A 65 -6.40 9.30 -4.85
N PHE A 66 -5.44 8.65 -4.24
CA PHE A 66 -5.35 7.21 -4.12
C PHE A 66 -5.49 6.79 -2.66
N VAL A 67 -6.19 5.69 -2.46
CA VAL A 67 -6.34 5.09 -1.14
C VAL A 67 -5.09 4.27 -0.81
N PRO A 68 -4.47 4.46 0.36
CA PRO A 68 -3.35 3.62 0.76
C PRO A 68 -3.80 2.17 0.93
N HIS A 69 -3.21 1.24 0.16
CA HIS A 69 -3.66 -0.16 0.08
C HIS A 69 -3.65 -0.88 1.44
N ARG A 70 -2.84 -0.41 2.39
CA ARG A 70 -2.86 -0.93 3.78
C ARG A 70 -4.24 -0.85 4.44
N ARG A 71 -5.13 0.05 3.99
CA ARG A 71 -6.47 0.22 4.52
C ARG A 71 -7.45 -0.81 3.99
N THR A 72 -7.29 -1.18 2.72
CA THR A 72 -8.13 -2.14 1.99
C THR A 72 -7.61 -3.58 2.14
N CYS A 73 -6.31 -3.75 2.43
CA CYS A 73 -5.69 -5.05 2.57
C CYS A 73 -6.00 -5.70 3.94
N PRO A 74 -6.68 -6.86 3.98
CA PRO A 74 -6.97 -7.56 5.23
C PRO A 74 -5.74 -8.19 5.89
N TRP A 75 -4.58 -8.17 5.22
CA TRP A 75 -3.30 -8.66 5.72
C TRP A 75 -2.33 -7.55 6.14
N ALA A 76 -2.74 -6.27 6.05
CA ALA A 76 -1.88 -5.11 6.31
C ALA A 76 -1.35 -5.03 7.75
N ASP A 77 -2.10 -5.55 8.72
CA ASP A 77 -1.73 -5.53 10.15
C ASP A 77 -0.75 -6.65 10.52
N LYS A 78 -0.52 -7.64 9.66
CA LYS A 78 0.46 -8.68 9.97
C LYS A 78 1.87 -8.12 9.78
N PRO A 79 2.71 -8.10 10.84
CA PRO A 79 4.12 -7.76 10.66
C PRO A 79 4.67 -8.74 9.64
N ALA A 80 5.30 -8.21 8.58
CA ALA A 80 5.95 -9.01 7.56
C ALA A 80 6.77 -10.10 8.28
N GLN A 81 6.45 -11.38 8.03
CA GLN A 81 7.24 -12.47 8.57
C GLN A 81 8.67 -12.26 8.07
N ARG A 82 9.51 -11.72 8.96
CA ARG A 82 10.97 -11.79 8.91
C ARG A 82 11.29 -13.16 8.34
N ARG A 83 11.90 -13.18 7.16
CA ARG A 83 12.39 -14.41 6.52
C ARG A 83 13.15 -15.14 7.62
N ALA A 84 12.59 -16.23 8.14
CA ALA A 84 13.34 -17.18 8.92
C ALA A 84 14.32 -17.76 7.92
N GLU A 85 15.52 -17.20 7.92
CA GLU A 85 16.61 -17.60 7.06
C GLU A 85 16.80 -19.11 7.25
N TRP A 86 16.84 -19.77 6.12
CA TRP A 86 17.07 -21.19 5.96
C TRP A 86 18.47 -21.52 6.52
N GLY A 87 18.55 -21.73 7.83
CA GLY A 87 19.72 -22.32 8.48
C GLY A 87 19.77 -23.80 8.13
N GLY A 88 20.36 -24.11 6.97
CA GLY A 88 20.56 -25.46 6.48
C GLY A 88 21.27 -26.33 7.50
N SER A 89 20.54 -27.29 8.05
CA SER A 89 21.12 -28.44 8.75
C SER A 89 21.75 -29.38 7.71
N TYR A 90 22.97 -29.07 7.26
CA TYR A 90 23.81 -30.12 6.69
C TYR A 90 24.44 -30.90 7.85
N GLY A 91 23.76 -31.99 8.21
CA GLY A 91 24.33 -33.08 8.98
C GLY A 91 25.54 -33.67 8.24
N GLY A 92 26.47 -34.22 9.01
CA GLY A 92 27.80 -34.61 8.55
C GLY A 92 27.83 -35.79 7.56
N LEU A 93 29.04 -36.09 7.09
CA LEU A 93 29.71 -37.40 7.17
C LEU A 93 31.08 -37.31 6.46
N ALA A 94 32.12 -37.44 7.29
CA ALA A 94 33.53 -37.86 7.12
C ALA A 94 34.34 -37.60 5.80
N PRO A 95 35.62 -37.21 5.90
CA PRO A 95 36.58 -37.39 4.81
C PRO A 95 36.97 -38.87 4.66
N ALA A 96 37.06 -39.31 3.41
CA ALA A 96 37.37 -40.66 3.00
C ALA A 96 38.88 -40.88 2.79
N THR A 97 39.29 -42.11 3.17
CA THR A 97 40.40 -42.94 2.70
C THR A 97 41.86 -42.53 2.92
#